data_AF-A0A101EFD8-F1
#
_entry.id   AF-A0A101EFD8-F1
#
_cell.length_a   1.000
_cell.length_b   1.000
_cell.length_c   1.000
_cell.angle_alpha   90.00
_cell.angle_beta   90.00
_cell.angle_gamma   90.00
#
_symmetry.space_group_name_H-M   'P 1'
#
loop_
_entity.id
_entity.type
_entity.pdbx_description
1 polymer ?
#
loop_
_entity_poly.entity_id
_entity_poly.type
_entity_poly.pdbx_seq_one_letter_code
_entity_poly.pdbx_strand_id
1 'polypeptide(L)'
;MGLRIGLDVGGTNVDAVIVNEGEIIEKVKIPIEDKDLSGPVWTALSKLIKKISKDRLTHINLSTTIATNAIVENKLEPVGMIIESGPGIDPSYFACGEENFFLSGYIDHRGIEVKAFDENEVYKAKEAFLRKEIKLCGVVTKFSVRNPVHEVKVEKLLNNEFQFISLGHKLSGKLNFPRRVHTTYLNSAIYPPFKRFYEGIKKALERERIYAEVNILKADGGTMKLEKVLEFPVYTILSGPAASILGALALVRPNEDGILMDIGGTTTDISFVADGTPLLEPFGIEIERYKSLVRSLYSFSIGLGGDSKVQIINGKIKIGPEREGPPKALG
;
A
#
# COMPACT_ATOMS: atom_id res chain seq x y z
N MET A 1 23.81 19.37 10.23
CA MET A 1 22.52 18.68 9.99
C MET A 1 22.48 18.18 8.54
N GLY A 2 21.79 17.08 8.29
CA GLY A 2 21.74 16.41 6.99
C GLY A 2 20.56 16.84 6.13
N LEU A 3 20.75 16.80 4.81
CA LEU A 3 19.72 17.01 3.81
C LEU A 3 18.79 15.79 3.75
N ARG A 4 17.53 16.04 3.38
CA ARG A 4 16.50 15.02 3.20
C ARG A 4 15.82 15.19 1.85
N ILE A 5 15.49 14.07 1.21
CA ILE A 5 14.66 14.08 -0.01
C ILE A 5 13.28 13.53 0.35
N GLY A 6 12.23 14.23 -0.07
CA GLY A 6 10.87 13.69 -0.17
C GLY A 6 10.59 13.37 -1.64
N LEU A 7 10.11 12.17 -1.93
CA LEU A 7 9.82 11.75 -3.30
C LEU A 7 8.51 10.97 -3.36
N ASP A 8 7.57 11.45 -4.15
CA ASP A 8 6.27 10.85 -4.38
C ASP A 8 6.21 10.27 -5.80
N VAL A 9 5.99 8.95 -5.88
CA VAL A 9 5.90 8.23 -7.16
C VAL A 9 4.45 7.88 -7.43
N GLY A 10 3.81 8.73 -8.23
CA GLY A 10 2.47 8.54 -8.72
C GLY A 10 2.38 7.63 -9.96
N GLY A 11 1.18 7.56 -10.55
CA GLY A 11 0.97 6.92 -11.85
C GLY A 11 1.31 7.81 -13.05
N THR A 12 1.35 9.14 -12.86
CA THR A 12 1.55 10.11 -13.96
C THR A 12 2.85 10.90 -13.83
N ASN A 13 3.29 11.18 -12.60
CA ASN A 13 4.48 11.98 -12.34
C ASN A 13 5.26 11.43 -11.15
N VAL A 14 6.55 11.72 -11.14
CA VAL A 14 7.40 11.69 -9.95
C VAL A 14 7.60 13.13 -9.49
N ASP A 15 7.10 13.44 -8.30
CA ASP A 15 7.31 14.72 -7.63
C ASP A 15 8.37 14.55 -6.56
N ALA A 16 9.40 15.40 -6.54
CA ALA A 16 10.48 15.28 -5.59
C ALA A 16 11.02 16.63 -5.13
N VAL A 17 11.37 16.69 -3.84
CA VAL A 17 11.88 17.88 -3.18
C VAL A 17 13.09 17.54 -2.33
N ILE A 18 14.04 18.46 -2.22
CA ILE A 18 15.13 18.37 -1.25
C ILE A 18 14.96 19.48 -0.21
N VAL A 19 15.02 19.08 1.06
CA VAL A 19 14.74 19.93 2.21
C VAL A 19 15.96 20.00 3.12
N ASN A 20 16.24 21.21 3.60
CA ASN A 20 17.22 21.49 4.65
C ASN A 20 16.58 22.33 5.74
N GLU A 21 16.52 21.82 6.97
CA GLU A 21 16.02 22.58 8.13
C GLU A 21 14.63 23.22 7.93
N GLY A 22 13.75 22.58 7.16
CA GLY A 22 12.39 23.04 6.88
C GLY A 22 12.27 23.88 5.60
N GLU A 23 13.38 24.26 4.99
CA GLU A 23 13.40 25.00 3.73
C GLU A 23 13.56 24.08 2.53
N ILE A 24 12.76 24.32 1.49
CA ILE A 24 12.88 23.62 0.20
C ILE A 24 14.04 24.26 -0.57
N ILE A 25 15.10 23.49 -0.84
CA ILE A 25 16.24 23.96 -1.62
C ILE A 25 15.94 23.86 -3.12
N GLU A 26 15.35 22.75 -3.56
CA GLU A 26 15.06 22.48 -4.96
C GLU A 26 13.86 21.53 -5.07
N LYS A 27 13.10 21.67 -6.15
CA LYS A 27 11.95 20.82 -6.46
C LYS A 27 11.94 20.43 -7.93
N VAL A 28 11.52 19.20 -8.22
CA VAL A 28 11.40 18.68 -9.57
C VAL A 28 10.11 17.91 -9.73
N LYS A 29 9.55 17.97 -10.95
CA LYS A 29 8.42 17.17 -11.38
C LYS A 29 8.79 16.51 -12.70
N ILE A 30 8.76 15.19 -12.75
CA ILE A 30 9.16 14.41 -13.91
C ILE A 30 7.94 13.58 -14.38
N PRO A 31 7.48 13.74 -15.64
CA PRO A 31 6.40 12.91 -16.16
C PRO A 31 6.84 11.44 -16.28
N ILE A 32 5.89 10.53 -16.09
CA ILE A 32 6.07 9.09 -16.30
C ILE A 32 5.48 8.75 -17.66
N GLU A 33 6.35 8.53 -18.65
CA GLU A 33 5.96 8.24 -20.04
C GLU A 33 5.76 6.74 -20.28
N ASP A 34 6.48 5.89 -19.52
CA ASP A 34 6.48 4.43 -19.65
C ASP A 34 6.20 3.73 -18.31
N LYS A 35 5.97 2.42 -18.36
CA LYS A 35 5.79 1.59 -17.15
C LYS A 35 7.08 1.39 -16.33
N ASP A 36 8.24 1.77 -16.84
CA ASP A 36 9.51 1.70 -16.11
C ASP A 36 9.72 2.96 -15.26
N LEU A 37 9.61 2.80 -13.95
CA LEU A 37 9.76 3.87 -12.98
C LEU A 37 11.23 4.24 -12.71
N SER A 38 12.19 3.41 -13.11
CA SER A 38 13.61 3.65 -12.84
C SER A 38 14.13 4.91 -13.53
N GLY A 39 13.71 5.16 -14.77
CA GLY A 39 14.09 6.35 -15.56
C GLY A 39 13.60 7.66 -14.96
N PRO A 40 12.28 7.82 -14.70
CA PRO A 40 11.73 9.02 -14.08
C PRO A 40 12.31 9.31 -12.69
N VAL A 41 12.43 8.29 -11.83
CA VAL A 41 13.01 8.45 -10.48
C VAL A 41 14.48 8.86 -10.56
N TRP A 42 15.27 8.18 -11.41
CA TRP A 42 16.67 8.54 -11.62
C TRP A 42 16.80 9.99 -12.09
N THR A 43 15.99 10.39 -13.07
CA THR A 43 15.98 11.76 -13.59
C THR A 43 15.65 12.78 -12.50
N ALA A 44 14.67 12.48 -11.63
CA ALA A 44 14.31 13.32 -10.50
C ALA A 44 15.48 13.48 -9.52
N LEU A 45 16.07 12.35 -9.08
CA LEU A 45 17.21 12.35 -8.16
C LEU A 45 18.42 13.09 -8.75
N SER A 46 18.78 12.81 -10.00
CA SER A 46 19.92 13.42 -10.69
C SER A 46 19.78 14.94 -10.78
N LYS A 47 18.58 15.44 -11.10
CA LYS A 47 18.30 16.89 -11.13
C LYS A 47 18.38 17.52 -9.74
N LEU A 48 17.82 16.89 -8.71
CA LEU A 48 17.84 17.40 -7.34
C LEU A 48 19.26 17.50 -6.76
N ILE A 49 20.09 16.47 -6.99
CA ILE A 49 21.41 16.40 -6.36
C ILE A 49 22.51 17.09 -7.17
N LYS A 50 22.22 17.62 -8.37
CA LYS A 50 23.20 18.22 -9.28
C LYS A 50 24.07 19.31 -8.64
N LYS A 51 23.53 20.07 -7.69
CA LYS A 51 24.20 21.20 -7.03
C LYS A 51 24.57 20.92 -5.56
N ILE A 52 24.50 19.66 -5.12
CA ILE A 52 24.53 19.31 -3.70
C ILE A 52 25.58 18.21 -3.46
N SER A 53 26.30 18.32 -2.34
CA SER A 53 27.19 17.24 -1.87
C SER A 53 26.36 16.06 -1.36
N LYS A 54 26.55 14.90 -2.01
CA LYS A 54 25.81 13.66 -1.72
C LYS A 54 26.05 13.17 -0.28
N ASP A 55 27.21 13.46 0.31
CA ASP A 55 27.56 13.07 1.69
C ASP A 55 26.67 13.75 2.75
N ARG A 56 26.02 14.86 2.39
CA ARG A 56 25.07 15.53 3.27
C ARG A 56 23.69 14.88 3.24
N LEU A 57 23.38 14.04 2.26
CA LEU A 57 22.07 13.39 2.14
C LEU A 57 21.97 12.23 3.12
N THR A 58 21.10 12.38 4.12
CA THR A 58 20.97 11.39 5.20
C THR A 58 19.77 10.47 5.02
N HIS A 59 18.67 11.00 4.48
CA HIS A 59 17.40 10.27 4.37
C HIS A 59 16.69 10.58 3.05
N ILE A 60 16.02 9.57 2.51
CA ILE A 60 15.05 9.68 1.44
C ILE A 60 13.73 9.08 1.95
N ASN A 61 12.67 9.88 1.97
CA ASN A 61 11.33 9.42 2.32
C ASN A 61 10.49 9.35 1.05
N LEU A 62 9.90 8.17 0.81
CA LEU A 62 9.19 7.82 -0.40
C LEU A 62 7.70 7.61 -0.11
N SER A 63 6.83 8.17 -0.93
CA SER A 63 5.42 7.75 -1.02
C SER A 63 5.14 7.21 -2.41
N THR A 64 4.10 6.38 -2.53
CA THR A 64 3.69 5.87 -3.84
C THR A 64 2.22 5.48 -3.90
N THR A 65 1.60 5.68 -5.07
CA THR A 65 0.23 5.23 -5.34
C THR A 65 0.16 3.90 -6.07
N ILE A 66 1.29 3.24 -6.34
CA ILE A 66 1.35 1.98 -7.11
C ILE A 66 0.44 0.89 -6.52
N ALA A 67 0.51 0.70 -5.20
CA ALA A 67 -0.31 -0.30 -4.51
C ALA A 67 -1.81 0.04 -4.59
N THR A 68 -2.17 1.30 -4.32
CA THR A 68 -3.56 1.78 -4.40
C THR A 68 -4.11 1.62 -5.82
N ASN A 69 -3.36 2.08 -6.84
CA ASN A 69 -3.80 2.03 -8.23
C ASN A 69 -3.93 0.59 -8.74
N ALA A 70 -3.01 -0.31 -8.34
CA ALA A 70 -3.12 -1.72 -8.71
C ALA A 70 -4.42 -2.36 -8.20
N ILE A 71 -4.89 -1.98 -7.01
CA ILE A 71 -6.16 -2.47 -6.45
C ILE A 71 -7.35 -1.84 -7.17
N VAL A 72 -7.39 -0.50 -7.27
CA VAL A 72 -8.52 0.26 -7.83
C VAL A 72 -8.72 -0.03 -9.32
N GLU A 73 -7.62 -0.18 -10.08
CA GLU A 73 -7.69 -0.53 -11.51
C GLU A 73 -7.88 -2.03 -11.75
N ASN A 74 -8.06 -2.82 -10.69
CA ASN A 74 -8.18 -4.28 -10.73
C ASN A 74 -7.03 -4.96 -11.51
N LYS A 75 -5.80 -4.47 -11.32
CA LYS A 75 -4.55 -4.99 -11.91
C LYS A 75 -3.76 -5.82 -10.89
N LEU A 76 -4.49 -6.55 -10.05
CA LEU A 76 -3.92 -7.45 -9.06
C LEU A 76 -3.49 -8.76 -9.72
N GLU A 77 -2.36 -9.29 -9.28
CA GLU A 77 -1.84 -10.55 -9.78
C GLU A 77 -2.61 -11.72 -9.13
N PRO A 78 -2.83 -12.85 -9.83
CA PRO A 78 -3.48 -14.02 -9.25
C PRO A 78 -2.75 -14.54 -8.01
N VAL A 79 -3.50 -14.80 -6.94
CA VAL A 79 -2.98 -15.32 -5.66
C VAL A 79 -3.74 -16.58 -5.28
N GLY A 80 -3.00 -17.62 -4.89
CA GLY A 80 -3.54 -18.82 -4.29
C GLY A 80 -3.65 -18.63 -2.78
N MET A 81 -4.87 -18.66 -2.24
CA MET A 81 -5.13 -18.48 -0.82
C MET A 81 -5.29 -19.84 -0.12
N ILE A 82 -4.54 -20.06 0.95
CA ILE A 82 -4.69 -21.20 1.86
C ILE A 82 -5.25 -20.69 3.17
N ILE A 83 -6.48 -21.09 3.50
CA ILE A 83 -7.25 -20.55 4.62
C ILE A 83 -7.63 -21.68 5.57
N GLU A 84 -7.27 -21.56 6.85
CA GLU A 84 -7.70 -22.47 7.92
C GLU A 84 -8.61 -21.70 8.89
N SER A 85 -9.93 -21.87 8.75
CA SER A 85 -10.93 -21.18 9.58
C SER A 85 -11.34 -21.98 10.82
N GLY A 86 -11.05 -23.28 10.86
CA GLY A 86 -11.55 -24.18 11.90
C GLY A 86 -13.08 -24.31 11.91
N PRO A 87 -13.66 -24.82 13.00
CA PRO A 87 -15.10 -25.04 13.10
C PRO A 87 -15.91 -23.74 13.16
N GLY A 88 -17.17 -23.83 12.76
CA GLY A 88 -18.17 -22.75 12.88
C GLY A 88 -18.67 -22.25 11.53
N ILE A 89 -18.08 -21.16 11.04
CA ILE A 89 -18.48 -20.51 9.79
C ILE A 89 -17.92 -21.29 8.62
N ASP A 90 -18.74 -21.51 7.58
CA ASP A 90 -18.30 -22.11 6.32
C ASP A 90 -17.07 -21.34 5.76
N PRO A 91 -15.94 -22.02 5.50
CA PRO A 91 -14.72 -21.36 5.05
C PRO A 91 -14.90 -20.51 3.78
N SER A 92 -15.85 -20.84 2.90
CA SER A 92 -16.12 -20.12 1.65
C SER A 92 -16.52 -18.66 1.85
N TYR A 93 -17.07 -18.29 3.02
CA TYR A 93 -17.35 -16.89 3.37
C TYR A 93 -16.08 -16.04 3.53
N PHE A 94 -14.92 -16.66 3.69
CA PHE A 94 -13.63 -15.97 3.76
C PHE A 94 -12.87 -15.99 2.43
N ALA A 95 -13.42 -16.59 1.37
CA ALA A 95 -12.77 -16.66 0.08
C ALA A 95 -12.50 -15.25 -0.48
N CYS A 96 -11.33 -15.06 -1.08
CA CYS A 96 -10.96 -13.83 -1.76
C CYS A 96 -10.07 -14.13 -2.97
N GLY A 97 -9.99 -13.21 -3.92
CA GLY A 97 -9.38 -13.50 -5.21
C GLY A 97 -10.12 -14.64 -5.94
N GLU A 98 -9.38 -15.40 -6.75
CA GLU A 98 -9.95 -16.43 -7.62
C GLU A 98 -9.70 -17.86 -7.10
N GLU A 99 -8.56 -18.12 -6.45
CA GLU A 99 -8.14 -19.47 -6.07
C GLU A 99 -7.97 -19.61 -4.56
N ASN A 100 -8.80 -20.45 -3.95
CA ASN A 100 -8.85 -20.66 -2.51
C ASN A 100 -8.85 -22.16 -2.18
N PHE A 101 -8.02 -22.55 -1.22
CA PHE A 101 -8.00 -23.88 -0.61
C PHE A 101 -8.23 -23.75 0.89
N PHE A 102 -9.10 -24.60 1.41
CA PHE A 102 -9.45 -24.60 2.82
C PHE A 102 -8.83 -25.81 3.51
N LEU A 103 -8.04 -25.56 4.55
CA LEU A 103 -7.42 -26.65 5.31
C LEU A 103 -8.37 -27.12 6.42
N SER A 104 -8.29 -28.43 6.68
CA SER A 104 -8.73 -29.02 7.95
C SER A 104 -7.82 -28.58 9.10
N GLY A 105 -8.11 -29.02 10.33
CA GLY A 105 -7.35 -28.60 11.50
C GLY A 105 -7.82 -27.24 12.04
N TYR A 106 -7.34 -26.89 13.23
CA TYR A 106 -7.48 -25.56 13.82
C TYR A 106 -6.70 -25.38 15.12
N ILE A 107 -6.39 -24.12 15.37
CA ILE A 107 -5.95 -23.58 16.67
C ILE A 107 -7.16 -22.92 17.33
N ASP A 108 -7.35 -23.10 18.64
CA ASP A 108 -8.46 -22.46 19.37
C ASP A 108 -8.17 -20.98 19.70
N HIS A 109 -9.18 -20.31 20.26
CA HIS A 109 -9.07 -18.91 20.65
C HIS A 109 -8.02 -18.65 21.74
N ARG A 110 -7.49 -19.67 22.42
CA ARG A 110 -6.40 -19.55 23.42
C ARG A 110 -5.02 -19.74 22.79
N GLY A 111 -4.93 -20.12 21.52
CA GLY A 111 -3.67 -20.43 20.85
C GLY A 111 -3.24 -21.90 20.98
N ILE A 112 -4.12 -22.77 21.46
CA ILE A 112 -3.84 -24.20 21.60
C ILE A 112 -4.18 -24.90 20.29
N GLU A 113 -3.25 -25.70 19.77
CA GLU A 113 -3.53 -26.60 18.64
C GLU A 113 -4.47 -27.70 19.12
N VAL A 114 -5.71 -27.71 18.60
CA VAL A 114 -6.71 -28.72 18.96
C VAL A 114 -6.73 -29.86 17.95
N LYS A 115 -6.48 -29.53 16.69
CA LYS A 115 -6.40 -30.51 15.60
C LYS A 115 -5.39 -30.04 14.57
N ALA A 116 -4.40 -30.87 14.26
CA ALA A 116 -3.50 -30.66 13.14
C ALA A 116 -4.26 -30.71 11.81
N PHE A 117 -3.81 -29.92 10.82
CA PHE A 117 -4.28 -30.02 9.44
C PHE A 117 -3.69 -31.24 8.73
N ASP A 118 -4.37 -31.73 7.69
CA ASP A 118 -3.83 -32.77 6.80
C ASP A 118 -2.84 -32.16 5.80
N GLU A 119 -1.57 -32.57 5.87
CA GLU A 119 -0.52 -32.06 4.98
C GLU A 119 -0.81 -32.35 3.49
N ASN A 120 -1.58 -33.40 3.18
CA ASN A 120 -2.01 -33.69 1.81
C ASN A 120 -2.90 -32.59 1.22
N GLU A 121 -3.64 -31.85 2.04
CA GLU A 121 -4.44 -30.71 1.59
C GLU A 121 -3.54 -29.57 1.10
N VAL A 122 -2.38 -29.37 1.75
CA VAL A 122 -1.38 -28.37 1.32
C VAL A 122 -0.74 -28.79 -0.01
N TYR A 123 -0.40 -30.06 -0.18
CA TYR A 123 0.15 -30.55 -1.44
C TYR A 123 -0.86 -30.44 -2.59
N LYS A 124 -2.15 -30.73 -2.34
CA LYS A 124 -3.23 -30.51 -3.32
C LYS A 124 -3.39 -29.04 -3.69
N ALA A 125 -3.37 -28.14 -2.70
CA ALA A 125 -3.43 -26.70 -2.94
C ALA A 125 -2.26 -26.22 -3.81
N LYS A 126 -1.04 -26.65 -3.45
CA LYS A 126 0.18 -26.36 -4.19
C LYS A 126 0.09 -26.82 -5.65
N GLU A 127 -0.27 -28.07 -5.90
CA GLU A 127 -0.41 -28.59 -7.26
C GLU A 127 -1.45 -27.81 -8.06
N ALA A 128 -2.60 -27.49 -7.46
CA ALA A 128 -3.65 -26.73 -8.13
C ALA A 128 -3.18 -25.32 -8.51
N PHE A 129 -2.48 -24.62 -7.62
CA PHE A 129 -1.92 -23.30 -7.90
C PHE A 129 -0.88 -23.35 -9.02
N LEU A 130 0.02 -24.33 -9.00
CA LEU A 130 1.07 -24.46 -10.02
C LEU A 130 0.51 -24.81 -11.39
N ARG A 131 -0.52 -25.67 -11.47
CA ARG A 131 -1.22 -26.00 -12.72
C ARG A 131 -1.91 -24.77 -13.34
N LYS A 132 -2.32 -23.80 -12.52
CA LYS A 132 -2.89 -22.51 -12.95
C LYS A 132 -1.83 -21.41 -13.10
N GLU A 133 -0.55 -21.76 -13.04
CA GLU A 133 0.58 -20.83 -13.14
C GLU A 133 0.61 -19.74 -12.05
N ILE A 134 -0.08 -19.96 -10.93
CA ILE A 134 -0.10 -19.02 -9.81
C ILE A 134 1.20 -19.11 -9.03
N LYS A 135 1.92 -17.99 -8.95
CA LYS A 135 3.24 -17.89 -8.29
C LYS A 135 3.23 -17.14 -6.96
N LEU A 136 2.07 -16.66 -6.53
CA LEU A 136 1.89 -15.91 -5.29
C LEU A 136 0.94 -16.68 -4.38
N CYS A 137 1.28 -16.77 -3.09
CA CYS A 137 0.45 -17.47 -2.13
C CYS A 137 0.18 -16.61 -0.89
N GLY A 138 -1.01 -16.71 -0.33
CA GLY A 138 -1.34 -16.18 0.99
C GLY A 138 -1.76 -17.33 1.90
N VAL A 139 -1.16 -17.42 3.09
CA VAL A 139 -1.49 -18.44 4.09
C VAL A 139 -2.01 -17.74 5.34
N VAL A 140 -3.20 -18.14 5.79
CA VAL A 140 -3.83 -17.49 6.93
C VAL A 140 -4.65 -18.47 7.77
N THR A 141 -4.36 -18.55 9.07
CA THR A 141 -5.16 -19.34 10.02
C THR A 141 -5.84 -18.47 11.07
N LYS A 142 -6.99 -18.93 11.59
CA LYS A 142 -7.92 -18.10 12.38
C LYS A 142 -7.34 -17.46 13.63
N PHE A 143 -6.45 -18.15 14.34
CA PHE A 143 -5.81 -17.64 15.55
C PHE A 143 -4.29 -17.58 15.44
N SER A 144 -3.77 -17.40 14.22
CA SER A 144 -2.34 -17.36 13.94
C SER A 144 -1.56 -16.25 14.66
N VAL A 145 -2.24 -15.14 15.02
CA VAL A 145 -1.67 -14.07 15.85
C VAL A 145 -1.34 -14.52 17.28
N ARG A 146 -1.95 -15.62 17.76
CA ARG A 146 -1.65 -16.23 19.06
C ARG A 146 -0.65 -17.37 18.93
N ASN A 147 -0.81 -18.19 17.90
CA ASN A 147 0.08 -19.30 17.61
C ASN A 147 0.19 -19.50 16.10
N PRO A 148 1.34 -19.16 15.48
CA PRO A 148 1.51 -19.22 14.03
C PRO A 148 1.97 -20.59 13.52
N VAL A 149 1.99 -21.63 14.37
CA VAL A 149 2.61 -22.94 14.04
C VAL A 149 2.09 -23.54 12.73
N HIS A 150 0.78 -23.44 12.47
CA HIS A 150 0.20 -23.94 11.22
C HIS A 150 0.65 -23.11 10.00
N GLU A 151 0.62 -21.77 10.06
CA GLU A 151 1.06 -20.94 8.94
C GLU A 151 2.54 -21.19 8.59
N VAL A 152 3.40 -21.31 9.61
CA VAL A 152 4.83 -21.60 9.44
C VAL A 152 5.05 -23.00 8.86
N LYS A 153 4.23 -23.98 9.28
CA LYS A 153 4.32 -25.34 8.75
C LYS A 153 3.88 -25.41 7.28
N VAL A 154 2.79 -24.71 6.92
CA VAL A 154 2.33 -24.61 5.53
C VAL A 154 3.40 -23.93 4.65
N GLU A 155 4.00 -22.83 5.09
CA GLU A 155 5.10 -22.15 4.36
C GLU A 155 6.24 -23.13 4.02
N LYS A 156 6.65 -23.93 5.00
CA LYS A 156 7.69 -24.96 4.80
C LYS A 156 7.28 -26.02 3.78
N LEU A 157 6.02 -26.46 3.78
CA LEU A 157 5.51 -27.47 2.84
C LEU A 157 5.40 -26.92 1.40
N LEU A 158 5.12 -25.62 1.25
CA LEU A 158 5.08 -24.97 -0.07
C LEU A 158 6.48 -24.91 -0.72
N ASN A 159 7.55 -24.83 0.08
CA ASN A 159 8.96 -24.73 -0.37
C ASN A 159 9.20 -23.49 -1.27
N ASN A 160 10.31 -23.47 -2.02
CA ASN A 160 10.74 -22.33 -2.86
C ASN A 160 10.04 -22.25 -4.24
N GLU A 161 8.84 -22.83 -4.39
CA GLU A 161 8.14 -22.89 -5.69
C GLU A 161 7.27 -21.65 -5.98
N PHE A 162 7.00 -20.86 -4.93
CA PHE A 162 6.29 -19.59 -5.04
C PHE A 162 7.28 -18.43 -5.00
N GLN A 163 7.00 -17.40 -5.79
CA GLN A 163 7.80 -16.17 -5.81
C GLN A 163 7.63 -15.35 -4.52
N PHE A 164 6.48 -15.51 -3.86
CA PHE A 164 6.15 -14.81 -2.63
C PHE A 164 5.04 -15.53 -1.86
N ILE A 165 5.22 -15.65 -0.54
CA ILE A 165 4.25 -16.23 0.38
C ILE A 165 4.00 -15.22 1.50
N SER A 166 2.77 -14.71 1.60
CA SER A 166 2.36 -13.89 2.74
C SER A 166 1.82 -14.76 3.85
N LEU A 167 2.31 -14.56 5.08
CA LEU A 167 1.77 -15.21 6.28
C LEU A 167 0.94 -14.21 7.07
N GLY A 168 -0.32 -14.55 7.33
CA GLY A 168 -1.27 -13.69 8.03
C GLY A 168 -0.79 -13.23 9.41
N HIS A 169 -0.10 -14.09 10.16
CA HIS A 169 0.39 -13.75 11.50
C HIS A 169 1.47 -12.66 11.52
N LYS A 170 2.23 -12.49 10.43
CA LYS A 170 3.27 -11.47 10.33
C LYS A 170 2.70 -10.06 10.08
N LEU A 171 1.40 -9.95 9.80
CA LEU A 171 0.71 -8.68 9.53
C LEU A 171 0.26 -8.00 10.84
N SER A 172 -0.81 -7.19 10.82
CA SER A 172 -1.21 -6.23 11.88
C SER A 172 -1.39 -6.77 13.32
N GLY A 173 -1.20 -8.07 13.59
CA GLY A 173 -1.35 -8.70 14.90
C GLY A 173 -2.79 -8.74 15.43
N LYS A 174 -3.76 -8.12 14.74
CA LYS A 174 -5.16 -8.06 15.17
C LYS A 174 -5.89 -9.39 14.96
N LEU A 175 -6.76 -9.72 15.90
CA LEU A 175 -7.54 -10.98 15.91
C LEU A 175 -8.59 -11.09 14.81
N ASN A 176 -8.99 -9.98 14.17
CA ASN A 176 -10.07 -9.98 13.18
C ASN A 176 -9.69 -10.80 11.94
N PHE A 177 -10.16 -12.05 11.91
CA PHE A 177 -9.78 -13.05 10.92
C PHE A 177 -10.20 -12.68 9.49
N PRO A 178 -11.47 -12.33 9.18
CA PRO A 178 -11.86 -11.97 7.81
C PRO A 178 -10.99 -10.85 7.23
N ARG A 179 -10.74 -9.79 8.01
CA ARG A 179 -9.89 -8.68 7.55
C ARG A 179 -8.44 -9.10 7.39
N ARG A 180 -7.95 -10.03 8.21
CA ARG A 180 -6.60 -10.60 8.07
C ARG A 180 -6.48 -11.40 6.79
N VAL A 181 -7.50 -12.19 6.41
CA VAL A 181 -7.53 -12.90 5.13
C VAL A 181 -7.36 -11.92 3.96
N HIS A 182 -8.15 -10.85 3.93
CA HIS A 182 -8.02 -9.81 2.90
C HIS A 182 -6.65 -9.12 2.91
N THR A 183 -6.10 -8.85 4.10
CA THR A 183 -4.78 -8.21 4.21
C THR A 183 -3.67 -9.13 3.67
N THR A 184 -3.73 -10.43 3.98
CA THR A 184 -2.80 -11.44 3.46
C THR A 184 -2.91 -11.55 1.94
N TYR A 185 -4.12 -11.59 1.41
CA TYR A 185 -4.37 -11.59 -0.03
C TYR A 185 -3.78 -10.36 -0.72
N LEU A 186 -4.12 -9.15 -0.24
CA LEU A 186 -3.62 -7.90 -0.81
C LEU A 186 -2.09 -7.80 -0.74
N ASN A 187 -1.48 -8.25 0.36
CA ASN A 187 -0.03 -8.26 0.50
C ASN A 187 0.65 -9.12 -0.57
N SER A 188 0.08 -10.30 -0.87
CA SER A 188 0.58 -11.15 -1.95
C SER A 188 0.30 -10.56 -3.33
N ALA A 189 -0.92 -10.06 -3.57
CA ALA A 189 -1.35 -9.58 -4.87
C ALA A 189 -0.59 -8.33 -5.35
N ILE A 190 -0.15 -7.48 -4.43
CA ILE A 190 0.57 -6.22 -4.70
C ILE A 190 2.09 -6.44 -4.81
N TYR A 191 2.60 -7.61 -4.38
CA TYR A 191 4.04 -7.86 -4.36
C TYR A 191 4.72 -7.67 -5.72
N PRO A 192 4.24 -8.21 -6.85
CA PRO A 192 4.94 -8.03 -8.12
C PRO A 192 5.07 -6.57 -8.61
N PRO A 193 4.00 -5.75 -8.65
CA PRO A 193 4.16 -4.34 -9.01
C PRO A 193 5.05 -3.59 -8.03
N PHE A 194 4.95 -3.88 -6.72
CA PHE A 194 5.81 -3.25 -5.73
C PHE A 194 7.29 -3.67 -5.85
N LYS A 195 7.57 -4.93 -6.18
CA LYS A 195 8.94 -5.43 -6.39
C LYS A 195 9.61 -4.71 -7.56
N ARG A 196 8.90 -4.53 -8.68
CA ARG A 196 9.40 -3.77 -9.84
C ARG A 196 9.74 -2.33 -9.45
N PHE A 197 8.87 -1.69 -8.66
CA PHE A 197 9.11 -0.36 -8.12
C PHE A 197 10.38 -0.32 -7.26
N TYR A 198 10.48 -1.22 -6.28
CA TYR A 198 11.64 -1.34 -5.40
C TYR A 198 12.96 -1.51 -6.19
N GLU A 199 12.97 -2.39 -7.21
CA GLU A 199 14.15 -2.60 -8.06
C GLU A 199 14.51 -1.35 -8.87
N GLY A 200 13.50 -0.62 -9.35
CA GLY A 200 13.70 0.65 -10.04
C GLY A 200 14.33 1.72 -9.13
N ILE A 201 13.84 1.85 -7.90
CA ILE A 201 14.44 2.74 -6.89
C ILE A 201 15.89 2.34 -6.60
N LYS A 202 16.17 1.06 -6.36
CA LYS A 202 17.55 0.60 -6.08
C LYS A 202 18.51 0.92 -7.22
N LYS A 203 18.12 0.63 -8.46
CA LYS A 203 18.94 0.95 -9.64
C LYS A 203 19.22 2.44 -9.76
N ALA A 204 18.22 3.28 -9.49
CA ALA A 204 18.39 4.74 -9.53
C ALA A 204 19.38 5.24 -8.45
N LEU A 205 19.30 4.71 -7.23
CA LEU A 205 20.19 5.07 -6.13
C LEU A 205 21.63 4.61 -6.38
N GLU A 206 21.82 3.38 -6.85
CA GLU A 206 23.13 2.82 -7.20
C GLU A 206 23.81 3.64 -8.30
N ARG A 207 23.06 3.97 -9.36
CA ARG A 207 23.56 4.78 -10.47
C ARG A 207 24.03 6.16 -10.02
N GLU A 208 23.30 6.78 -9.09
CA GLU A 208 23.67 8.07 -8.52
C GLU A 208 24.63 7.95 -7.33
N ARG A 209 25.07 6.75 -6.95
CA ARG A 209 25.95 6.50 -5.78
C ARG A 209 25.42 7.18 -4.51
N ILE A 210 24.11 7.05 -4.27
CA ILE A 210 23.45 7.56 -3.08
C ILE A 210 23.39 6.45 -2.03
N TYR A 211 23.91 6.74 -0.83
CA TYR A 211 23.97 5.80 0.30
C TYR A 211 23.07 6.20 1.49
N ALA A 212 22.16 7.15 1.27
CA ALA A 212 21.22 7.63 2.28
C ALA A 212 20.25 6.53 2.71
N GLU A 213 19.72 6.62 3.94
CA GLU A 213 18.68 5.70 4.39
C GLU A 213 17.37 5.97 3.63
N VAL A 214 16.77 4.91 3.07
CA VAL A 214 15.56 5.03 2.26
C VAL A 214 14.39 4.42 3.01
N ASN A 215 13.38 5.25 3.23
CA ASN A 215 12.17 4.90 3.96
C ASN A 215 10.96 5.09 3.05
N ILE A 216 9.97 4.21 3.18
CA ILE A 216 8.64 4.36 2.59
C ILE A 216 7.68 4.84 3.68
N LEU A 217 6.86 5.81 3.32
CA LEU A 217 5.72 6.27 4.09
C LEU A 217 4.60 5.22 4.04
N LYS A 218 4.03 4.93 5.21
CA LYS A 218 2.86 4.06 5.35
C LYS A 218 1.59 4.90 5.43
N ALA A 219 0.45 4.24 5.22
CA ALA A 219 -0.86 4.86 5.32
C ALA A 219 -1.15 5.53 6.68
N ASP A 220 -0.59 5.01 7.78
CA ASP A 220 -0.80 5.53 9.14
C ASP A 220 0.10 6.73 9.50
N GLY A 221 0.86 7.25 8.53
CA GLY A 221 1.79 8.36 8.72
C GLY A 221 3.17 7.98 9.28
N GLY A 222 3.36 6.71 9.67
CA GLY A 222 4.68 6.19 10.03
C GLY A 222 5.53 5.84 8.81
N THR A 223 6.81 5.57 9.01
CA THR A 223 7.73 5.13 7.94
C THR A 223 8.29 3.73 8.18
N MET A 224 8.78 3.09 7.11
CA MET A 224 9.45 1.79 7.17
C MET A 224 10.61 1.75 6.17
N LYS A 225 11.73 1.13 6.55
CA LYS A 225 12.89 0.96 5.66
C LYS A 225 12.49 0.22 4.39
N LEU A 226 12.93 0.74 3.24
CA LEU A 226 12.56 0.24 1.91
C LEU A 226 12.77 -1.27 1.76
N GLU A 227 13.85 -1.81 2.31
CA GLU A 227 14.17 -3.25 2.27
C GLU A 227 13.11 -4.10 2.97
N LYS A 228 12.58 -3.63 4.09
CA LYS A 228 11.58 -4.36 4.89
C LYS A 228 10.20 -4.31 4.25
N VAL A 229 9.93 -3.30 3.40
CA VAL A 229 8.64 -3.15 2.73
C VAL A 229 8.38 -4.27 1.72
N LEU A 230 9.42 -4.91 1.18
CA LEU A 230 9.24 -6.07 0.28
C LEU A 230 8.48 -7.23 0.94
N GLU A 231 8.60 -7.41 2.25
CA GLU A 231 7.84 -8.41 2.99
C GLU A 231 6.38 -7.97 3.24
N PHE A 232 6.14 -6.66 3.25
CA PHE A 232 4.86 -6.06 3.63
C PHE A 232 4.41 -4.93 2.69
N PRO A 233 4.33 -5.15 1.37
CA PRO A 233 3.96 -4.11 0.41
C PRO A 233 2.55 -3.54 0.67
N VAL A 234 1.67 -4.30 1.33
CA VAL A 234 0.31 -3.87 1.70
C VAL A 234 0.29 -2.59 2.54
N TYR A 235 1.35 -2.28 3.30
CA TYR A 235 1.39 -1.07 4.12
C TYR A 235 1.66 0.22 3.32
N THR A 236 1.97 0.10 2.04
CA THR A 236 2.19 1.24 1.13
C THR A 236 0.91 1.77 0.49
N ILE A 237 -0.21 1.02 0.63
CA ILE A 237 -1.51 1.45 0.17
C ILE A 237 -1.87 2.76 0.88
N LEU A 238 -2.43 3.73 0.15
CA LEU A 238 -2.78 5.07 0.66
C LEU A 238 -1.61 5.87 1.24
N SER A 239 -0.36 5.55 0.90
CA SER A 239 0.79 6.37 1.32
C SER A 239 0.80 7.78 0.71
N GLY A 240 0.25 7.95 -0.50
CA GLY A 240 0.08 9.28 -1.13
C GLY A 240 -0.82 10.21 -0.31
N PRO A 241 -2.09 9.86 -0.04
CA PRO A 241 -2.96 10.63 0.85
C PRO A 241 -2.34 10.90 2.22
N ALA A 242 -1.65 9.90 2.79
CA ALA A 242 -0.93 10.11 4.05
C ALA A 242 0.17 11.17 3.94
N ALA A 243 0.90 11.23 2.81
CA ALA A 243 1.91 12.27 2.56
C ALA A 243 1.28 13.66 2.51
N SER A 244 0.14 13.82 1.80
CA SER A 244 -0.59 15.08 1.74
C SER A 244 -1.05 15.54 3.13
N ILE A 245 -1.59 14.61 3.94
CA ILE A 245 -2.03 14.90 5.31
C ILE A 245 -0.86 15.35 6.18
N LEU A 246 0.27 14.64 6.15
CA LEU A 246 1.45 14.98 6.94
C LEU A 246 2.10 16.30 6.47
N GLY A 247 2.11 16.55 5.16
CA GLY A 247 2.60 17.80 4.59
C GLY A 247 1.76 18.99 5.04
N ALA A 248 0.43 18.85 4.99
CA ALA A 248 -0.47 19.88 5.46
C ALA A 248 -0.44 20.05 6.99
N LEU A 249 -0.24 18.95 7.74
CA LEU A 249 -0.07 19.00 9.20
C LEU A 249 1.12 19.87 9.62
N ALA A 250 2.19 19.92 8.83
CA ALA A 250 3.32 20.81 9.10
C ALA A 250 2.96 22.30 9.05
N LEU A 251 1.81 22.66 8.49
CA LEU A 251 1.26 24.02 8.44
C LEU A 251 0.21 24.28 9.52
N VAL A 252 -0.30 23.23 10.16
CA VAL A 252 -1.29 23.33 11.25
C VAL A 252 -0.56 23.71 12.54
N ARG A 253 -1.12 24.67 13.28
CA ARG A 253 -0.56 25.05 14.57
C ARG A 253 -0.81 23.96 15.62
N PRO A 254 0.07 23.82 16.61
CA PRO A 254 -0.17 22.89 17.71
C PRO A 254 -1.53 23.13 18.37
N ASN A 255 -2.23 22.04 18.70
CA ASN A 255 -3.51 22.04 19.44
C ASN A 255 -4.67 22.75 18.72
N GLU A 256 -4.62 22.87 17.39
CA GLU A 256 -5.74 23.36 16.59
C GLU A 256 -6.48 22.18 15.93
N ASP A 257 -7.81 22.29 15.88
CA ASP A 257 -8.65 21.45 15.04
C ASP A 257 -8.61 21.97 13.60
N GLY A 258 -8.69 21.06 12.62
CA GLY A 258 -8.58 21.42 11.22
C GLY A 258 -9.21 20.42 10.27
N ILE A 259 -9.59 20.91 9.11
CA ILE A 259 -9.98 20.10 7.95
C ILE A 259 -8.91 20.32 6.90
N LEU A 260 -8.27 19.23 6.47
CA LEU A 260 -7.30 19.27 5.37
C LEU A 260 -7.99 18.79 4.11
N MET A 261 -7.85 19.56 3.03
CA MET A 261 -8.47 19.27 1.74
C MET A 261 -7.38 19.24 0.67
N ASP A 262 -7.18 18.08 0.05
CA ASP A 262 -6.34 17.92 -1.13
C ASP A 262 -7.24 17.84 -2.37
N ILE A 263 -7.29 18.93 -3.13
CA ILE A 263 -8.16 19.07 -4.31
C ILE A 263 -7.34 18.73 -5.55
N GLY A 264 -7.55 17.53 -6.08
CA GLY A 264 -6.99 17.08 -7.34
C GLY A 264 -7.87 17.46 -8.54
N GLY A 265 -7.50 16.95 -9.72
CA GLY A 265 -8.28 17.16 -10.95
C GLY A 265 -9.62 16.40 -10.95
N THR A 266 -9.66 15.19 -10.39
CA THR A 266 -10.87 14.33 -10.42
C THR A 266 -11.57 14.21 -9.07
N THR A 267 -10.79 14.21 -7.99
CA THR A 267 -11.26 13.96 -6.62
C THR A 267 -10.76 15.03 -5.67
N THR A 268 -11.48 15.18 -4.56
CA THR A 268 -11.02 15.93 -3.40
C THR A 268 -10.93 14.96 -2.23
N ASP A 269 -9.74 14.84 -1.65
CA ASP A 269 -9.50 14.05 -0.45
C ASP A 269 -9.63 14.95 0.78
N ILE A 270 -10.46 14.53 1.73
CA ILE A 270 -10.77 15.29 2.95
C ILE A 270 -10.30 14.47 4.14
N SER A 271 -9.57 15.12 5.06
CA SER A 271 -9.14 14.54 6.33
C SER A 271 -9.30 15.52 7.47
N PHE A 272 -9.24 15.01 8.69
CA PHE A 272 -9.46 15.79 9.91
C PHE A 272 -8.24 15.74 10.81
N VAL A 273 -7.98 16.87 11.44
CA VAL A 273 -7.04 17.05 12.53
C VAL A 273 -7.84 17.45 13.76
N ALA A 274 -7.63 16.77 14.87
CA ALA A 274 -8.21 17.11 16.16
C ALA A 274 -7.08 17.33 17.16
N ASP A 275 -7.06 18.48 17.83
CA ASP A 275 -6.02 18.87 18.79
C ASP A 275 -4.59 18.69 18.21
N GLY A 276 -4.37 19.19 16.98
CA GLY A 276 -3.09 19.05 16.28
C GLY A 276 -2.71 17.63 15.87
N THR A 277 -3.60 16.63 16.02
CA THR A 277 -3.34 15.23 15.68
C THR A 277 -4.25 14.76 14.54
N PRO A 278 -3.69 14.22 13.43
CA PRO A 278 -4.49 13.59 12.39
C PRO A 278 -5.33 12.42 12.93
N LEU A 279 -6.59 12.34 12.52
CA LEU A 279 -7.41 11.20 12.88
C LEU A 279 -6.92 9.93 12.18
N LEU A 280 -7.04 8.80 12.88
CA LEU A 280 -6.71 7.47 12.37
C LEU A 280 -8.00 6.70 12.10
N GLU A 281 -7.97 5.80 11.13
CA GLU A 281 -8.98 4.74 10.96
C GLU A 281 -8.61 3.55 11.88
N PRO A 282 -9.27 3.39 13.05
CA PRO A 282 -8.81 2.47 14.09
C PRO A 282 -9.00 1.00 13.72
N PHE A 283 -9.97 0.67 12.87
CA PHE A 283 -10.30 -0.72 12.54
C PHE A 283 -9.61 -1.23 11.28
N GLY A 284 -8.92 -0.34 10.58
CA GLY A 284 -8.28 -0.56 9.29
C GLY A 284 -9.16 -0.10 8.14
N ILE A 285 -8.58 -0.04 6.95
CA ILE A 285 -9.25 0.53 5.77
C ILE A 285 -10.00 -0.51 4.93
N GLU A 286 -10.98 -0.03 4.18
CA GLU A 286 -11.64 -0.76 3.10
C GLU A 286 -11.17 -0.17 1.77
N ILE A 287 -10.72 -1.03 0.87
CA ILE A 287 -10.29 -0.63 -0.49
C ILE A 287 -11.04 -1.54 -1.44
N GLU A 288 -11.84 -0.96 -2.33
CA GLU A 288 -12.83 -1.68 -3.11
C GLU A 288 -13.71 -2.57 -2.19
N ARG A 289 -13.73 -3.88 -2.41
CA ARG A 289 -14.47 -4.85 -1.59
C ARG A 289 -13.65 -5.42 -0.41
N TYR A 290 -12.38 -5.03 -0.28
CA TYR A 290 -11.46 -5.66 0.66
C TYR A 290 -11.31 -4.85 1.93
N LYS A 291 -12.02 -5.27 2.99
CA LYS A 291 -11.81 -4.77 4.36
C LYS A 291 -10.50 -5.34 4.90
N SER A 292 -9.45 -4.51 4.99
CA SER A 292 -8.11 -4.90 5.44
C SER A 292 -7.84 -4.49 6.89
N LEU A 293 -6.72 -4.92 7.45
CA LEU A 293 -6.21 -4.48 8.75
C LEU A 293 -5.11 -3.41 8.64
N VAL A 294 -4.88 -2.88 7.44
CA VAL A 294 -3.95 -1.76 7.24
C VAL A 294 -4.52 -0.55 7.97
N ARG A 295 -3.77 -0.05 8.95
CA ARG A 295 -4.07 1.20 9.64
C ARG A 295 -3.75 2.34 8.68
N SER A 296 -4.62 3.35 8.64
CA SER A 296 -4.43 4.55 7.84
C SER A 296 -4.80 5.78 8.64
N LEU A 297 -4.25 6.92 8.24
CA LEU A 297 -4.87 8.21 8.51
C LEU A 297 -6.28 8.20 7.91
N TYR A 298 -7.23 8.76 8.66
CA TYR A 298 -8.62 8.83 8.24
C TYR A 298 -8.76 9.91 7.17
N SER A 299 -9.17 9.48 5.99
CA SER A 299 -9.53 10.35 4.88
C SER A 299 -10.67 9.73 4.10
N PHE A 300 -11.47 10.57 3.46
CA PHE A 300 -12.46 10.15 2.49
C PHE A 300 -12.42 11.04 1.26
N SER A 301 -12.70 10.45 0.11
CA SER A 301 -12.65 11.14 -1.17
C SER A 301 -14.06 11.46 -1.65
N ILE A 302 -14.25 12.64 -2.22
CA ILE A 302 -15.43 12.99 -3.01
C ILE A 302 -15.03 13.07 -4.48
N GLY A 303 -15.91 12.61 -5.38
CA GLY A 303 -15.75 12.67 -6.84
C GLY A 303 -15.98 14.08 -7.39
N LEU A 304 -15.28 15.06 -6.81
CA LEU A 304 -15.34 16.46 -7.15
C LEU A 304 -13.91 16.99 -7.15
N GLY A 305 -13.45 17.54 -8.26
CA GLY A 305 -12.13 18.11 -8.43
C GLY A 305 -12.12 19.24 -9.45
N GLY A 306 -10.94 19.70 -9.84
CA GLY A 306 -10.78 20.81 -10.78
C GLY A 306 -11.36 20.57 -12.18
N ASP A 307 -11.48 19.31 -12.60
CA ASP A 307 -11.90 18.90 -13.94
C ASP A 307 -13.35 18.39 -13.96
N SER A 308 -14.06 18.49 -12.83
CA SER A 308 -15.43 18.00 -12.73
C SER A 308 -16.36 18.77 -13.66
N LYS A 309 -17.11 18.04 -14.48
CA LYS A 309 -18.06 18.59 -15.44
C LYS A 309 -19.16 19.36 -14.71
N VAL A 310 -19.37 20.61 -15.13
CA VAL A 310 -20.49 21.43 -14.69
C VAL A 310 -21.65 21.23 -15.65
N GLN A 311 -22.82 20.86 -15.11
CA GLN A 311 -24.03 20.59 -15.88
C GLN A 311 -25.23 21.30 -15.25
N ILE A 312 -26.27 21.54 -16.06
CA ILE A 312 -27.57 21.96 -15.57
C ILE A 312 -28.54 20.79 -15.81
N ILE A 313 -29.08 20.21 -14.74
CA ILE A 313 -30.10 19.15 -14.79
C ILE A 313 -31.36 19.68 -14.10
N ASN A 314 -32.49 19.70 -14.81
CA ASN A 314 -33.78 20.18 -14.30
C ASN A 314 -33.69 21.59 -13.67
N GLY A 315 -32.92 22.49 -14.29
CA GLY A 315 -32.72 23.86 -13.81
C GLY A 315 -31.79 24.01 -12.60
N LYS A 316 -31.16 22.92 -12.13
CA LYS A 316 -30.18 22.96 -11.03
C LYS A 316 -28.77 22.66 -11.53
N ILE A 317 -27.79 23.37 -10.99
CA ILE A 317 -26.38 23.12 -11.26
C ILE A 317 -25.99 21.81 -10.56
N LYS A 318 -25.38 20.90 -11.32
CA LYS A 318 -24.73 19.67 -10.83
C LYS A 318 -23.28 19.69 -11.28
N ILE A 319 -22.36 19.40 -10.37
CA ILE A 319 -20.93 19.37 -10.64
C ILE A 319 -20.41 17.96 -10.35
N GLY A 320 -19.76 17.34 -11.32
CA GLY A 320 -19.27 15.97 -11.23
C GLY A 320 -20.39 14.91 -11.18
N PRO A 321 -20.04 13.63 -10.99
CA PRO A 321 -18.67 13.10 -10.88
C PRO A 321 -17.95 12.96 -12.24
N GLU A 322 -18.66 13.19 -13.33
CA GLU A 322 -18.14 13.06 -14.70
C GLU A 322 -17.12 14.15 -15.05
N ARG A 323 -16.29 13.88 -16.06
CA ARG A 323 -15.34 14.83 -16.68
C ARG A 323 -15.69 15.01 -18.15
N GLU A 324 -15.35 16.17 -18.73
CA GLU A 324 -15.56 16.47 -20.15
C GLU A 324 -14.30 17.07 -20.77
N GLY A 325 -13.34 16.19 -21.08
CA GLY A 325 -12.05 16.61 -21.61
C GLY A 325 -11.16 17.34 -20.58
N PRO A 326 -10.09 18.00 -21.04
CA PRO A 326 -9.24 18.82 -20.16
C PRO A 326 -10.04 20.01 -19.62
N PRO A 327 -9.71 20.51 -18.40
CA PRO A 327 -10.39 21.66 -17.83
C PRO A 327 -10.23 22.89 -18.72
N LYS A 328 -11.36 23.56 -19.02
CA LYS A 328 -11.44 24.75 -19.89
C LYS A 328 -10.56 25.92 -19.45
N ALA A 329 -10.15 25.95 -18.18
CA ALA A 329 -9.21 26.94 -17.66
C ALA A 329 -7.79 26.81 -18.25
N LEU A 330 -7.47 25.68 -18.90
CA LEU A 330 -6.17 25.44 -19.53
C LEU A 330 -6.11 25.88 -21.01
N GLY A 331 -7.20 26.41 -21.58
CA GLY A 331 -7.32 26.80 -23.00
C GLY A 331 -7.98 25.72 -23.85
#